data_AF-A0A1E4A6N5-F1
#
_entry.id   AF-A0A1E4A6N5-F1
#
_cell.length_a   1.000
_cell.length_b   1.000
_cell.length_c   1.000
_cell.angle_alpha   90.00
_cell.angle_beta   90.00
_cell.angle_gamma   90.00
#
_symmetry.space_group_name_H-M   'P 1'
#
loop_
_entity.id
_entity.type
_entity.pdbx_description
1 polymer ?
#
loop_
_entity_poly.entity_id
_entity_poly.type
_entity_poly.pdbx_seq_one_letter_code
_entity_poly.pdbx_strand_id
1 'polypeptide(L)'
;MRINLFLLVLTFLTGMEVCTAQGNFRAGMSSVSIEPGDESFSVALAGYAGPWVGRFAVQWNPEGVLSSNPRLARQVKRQGIVKEEGVQYRLSQQGLFEYNRTGSRREGWEQAPSLKGLKSFVVQHPYVYGCNGTDTLYKFHIDNPRNGWNRALYFNGVIRKVNIQHLYTHNRKLFAVNESDSLFSAPLIHGQKEEHSYARAVAIQNGDAKVLIICMDLCGFNSDMIDNVKASISGKTGLPAEAILINASHTHFVPGTQRWIPWAPHNRYPDVNYMEKVVKPAMIKAGVEASSKLFPVRLSFGRGTTTIGANRRNPGSTEPYDNAVDVLRIVSTDEKKQAVLVLTGCHPVFGTKGIRHFTISSNYPGFMRSAVEKNAATPTMALFMQGCAGDINPVDEPEVSGAKLAGDVMKVLNTSMTELSGGIDFKMDSLLIPTNPMSISELEEFRAKNVALGPEMEPERDVAWADLMLSYHRDNKMPKYMPIYIQTLNIGQWKLIGMSREVVTEYSLAIKKIWPGKMVSVAGYCNDVSSYLPVARHIRAKVYEGEGSYFWYGMPSPFPLDILDRVVNRIQSKAY
;
A
#
# COMPACT_ATOMS: atom_id res chain seq x y z
N MET A 1 -86.38 -43.19 9.06
CA MET A 1 -85.20 -44.06 8.79
C MET A 1 -84.25 -43.30 7.88
N ARG A 2 -82.95 -43.23 8.24
CA ARG A 2 -81.79 -42.58 7.56
C ARG A 2 -81.74 -41.05 7.69
N ILE A 3 -81.11 -40.46 8.73
CA ILE A 3 -79.69 -40.42 9.19
C ILE A 3 -78.81 -39.52 8.30
N ASN A 4 -78.45 -38.39 8.89
CA ASN A 4 -77.50 -37.36 8.47
C ASN A 4 -76.10 -37.92 8.22
N LEU A 5 -75.40 -37.42 7.19
CA LEU A 5 -73.95 -37.56 7.05
C LEU A 5 -73.34 -36.18 6.79
N PHE A 6 -72.71 -35.63 7.83
CA PHE A 6 -71.83 -34.46 7.74
C PHE A 6 -70.52 -34.89 7.06
N LEU A 7 -70.15 -34.21 5.96
CA LEU A 7 -68.87 -34.39 5.30
C LEU A 7 -67.83 -33.48 5.97
N LEU A 8 -66.92 -34.09 6.74
CA LEU A 8 -65.75 -33.42 7.30
C LEU A 8 -64.64 -33.43 6.23
N VAL A 9 -64.37 -32.29 5.60
CA VAL A 9 -63.24 -32.13 4.68
C VAL A 9 -61.98 -31.86 5.50
N LEU A 10 -61.12 -32.87 5.65
CA LEU A 10 -59.76 -32.73 6.17
C LEU A 10 -58.85 -32.18 5.07
N THR A 11 -58.53 -30.90 5.14
CA THR A 11 -57.49 -30.27 4.32
C THR A 11 -56.12 -30.71 4.84
N PHE A 12 -55.45 -31.61 4.11
CA PHE A 12 -54.02 -31.89 4.31
C PHE A 12 -53.21 -30.66 3.90
N LEU A 13 -52.80 -29.85 4.87
CA LEU A 13 -51.72 -28.87 4.72
C LEU A 13 -50.39 -29.63 4.62
N THR A 14 -49.99 -29.98 3.39
CA THR A 14 -48.60 -30.34 3.11
C THR A 14 -47.74 -29.10 3.35
N GLY A 15 -47.01 -29.09 4.46
CA GLY A 15 -45.95 -28.12 4.70
C GLY A 15 -44.93 -28.22 3.56
N MET A 16 -44.96 -27.27 2.65
CA MET A 16 -43.77 -26.92 1.88
C MET A 16 -42.81 -26.33 2.90
N GLU A 17 -41.93 -27.17 3.44
CA GLU A 17 -40.65 -26.70 3.95
C GLU A 17 -40.05 -25.85 2.82
N VAL A 18 -40.03 -24.54 3.04
CA VAL A 18 -39.17 -23.64 2.28
C VAL A 18 -37.77 -24.11 2.62
N CYS A 19 -37.27 -25.04 1.81
CA CYS A 19 -35.89 -25.43 1.76
C CYS A 19 -35.15 -24.15 1.33
N THR A 20 -34.78 -23.32 2.30
CA THR A 20 -33.87 -22.22 2.08
C THR A 20 -32.58 -22.89 1.62
N ALA A 21 -32.36 -22.90 0.31
CA ALA A 21 -31.17 -23.47 -0.28
C ALA A 21 -29.98 -22.77 0.40
N GLN A 22 -29.33 -23.48 1.33
CA GLN A 22 -28.13 -23.02 1.97
C GLN A 22 -27.15 -22.71 0.83
N GLY A 23 -26.67 -21.46 0.76
CA GLY A 23 -25.73 -21.07 -0.27
C GLY A 23 -24.51 -22.00 -0.17
N ASN A 24 -24.17 -22.70 -1.26
CA ASN A 24 -23.02 -23.60 -1.32
C ASN A 24 -21.72 -22.79 -1.44
N PHE A 25 -21.50 -21.86 -0.52
CA PHE A 25 -20.31 -21.04 -0.54
C PHE A 25 -19.07 -21.90 -0.34
N ARG A 26 -18.07 -21.63 -1.16
CA ARG A 26 -16.71 -22.12 -0.98
C ARG A 26 -15.79 -20.93 -0.86
N ALA A 27 -14.76 -21.03 -0.05
CA ALA A 27 -13.73 -20.01 0.02
C ALA A 27 -12.34 -20.62 0.01
N GLY A 28 -11.37 -19.83 -0.42
CA GLY A 28 -9.96 -20.13 -0.27
C GLY A 28 -9.25 -18.91 0.32
N MET A 29 -8.16 -19.15 1.02
CA MET A 29 -7.42 -18.13 1.74
C MET A 29 -5.91 -18.30 1.53
N SER A 30 -5.18 -17.19 1.45
CA SER A 30 -3.71 -17.20 1.38
C SER A 30 -3.13 -15.95 2.06
N SER A 31 -1.96 -16.10 2.65
CA SER A 31 -1.18 -15.03 3.28
C SER A 31 0.27 -15.17 2.83
N VAL A 32 0.81 -14.13 2.21
CA VAL A 32 2.19 -14.09 1.72
C VAL A 32 2.88 -12.87 2.31
N SER A 33 4.06 -13.06 2.92
CA SER A 33 4.86 -11.95 3.46
C SER A 33 5.27 -10.98 2.36
N ILE A 34 5.26 -9.68 2.68
CA ILE A 34 5.86 -8.63 1.85
C ILE A 34 6.93 -7.85 2.62
N GLU A 35 7.47 -8.43 3.70
CA GLU A 35 8.66 -7.90 4.36
C GLU A 35 9.85 -7.93 3.37
N PRO A 36 10.58 -6.82 3.19
CA PRO A 36 11.80 -6.81 2.39
C PRO A 36 12.87 -7.73 2.99
N GLY A 37 13.61 -8.44 2.16
CA GLY A 37 14.75 -9.28 2.51
C GLY A 37 16.06 -8.78 1.91
N ASP A 38 16.98 -9.72 1.65
CA ASP A 38 18.33 -9.45 1.12
C ASP A 38 18.32 -8.84 -0.31
N GLU A 39 17.16 -8.77 -0.97
CA GLU A 39 17.02 -8.13 -2.28
C GLU A 39 17.09 -6.60 -2.25
N SER A 40 17.04 -5.98 -1.06
CA SER A 40 17.14 -4.52 -0.88
C SER A 40 18.16 -4.16 0.22
N PHE A 41 19.20 -3.39 -0.10
CA PHE A 41 20.14 -2.87 0.92
C PHE A 41 19.60 -1.64 1.65
N SER A 42 18.73 -0.88 0.99
CA SER A 42 18.02 0.24 1.59
C SER A 42 16.71 0.48 0.88
N VAL A 43 15.69 0.78 1.67
CA VAL A 43 14.34 1.12 1.22
C VAL A 43 13.92 2.43 1.85
N ALA A 44 13.38 3.33 1.01
CA ALA A 44 12.70 4.52 1.47
C ALA A 44 11.27 4.17 1.88
N LEU A 45 10.86 4.53 3.10
CA LEU A 45 9.50 4.34 3.57
C LEU A 45 8.54 5.30 2.86
N ALA A 46 7.36 4.79 2.53
CA ALA A 46 6.30 5.53 1.86
C ALA A 46 5.75 6.66 2.73
N GLY A 47 5.13 7.66 2.09
CA GLY A 47 4.26 8.59 2.80
C GLY A 47 4.93 9.83 3.40
N TYR A 48 4.07 10.74 3.89
CA TYR A 48 4.41 12.13 4.23
C TYR A 48 5.05 12.31 5.60
N ALA A 49 5.14 11.26 6.42
CA ALA A 49 5.76 11.38 7.73
C ALA A 49 7.23 11.77 7.52
N GLY A 50 7.56 13.01 7.89
CA GLY A 50 8.88 13.59 7.70
C GLY A 50 9.98 12.74 8.33
N PRO A 51 11.27 13.03 8.12
CA PRO A 51 11.76 14.28 7.56
C PRO A 51 11.80 14.26 6.03
N TRP A 52 11.74 15.45 5.44
CA TRP A 52 11.75 15.68 3.99
C TRP A 52 12.96 15.04 3.28
N VAL A 53 14.07 14.91 4.01
CA VAL A 53 15.32 14.24 3.60
C VAL A 53 15.20 12.71 3.45
N GLY A 54 14.03 12.14 3.69
CA GLY A 54 13.72 10.72 3.52
C GLY A 54 13.72 9.95 4.85
N ARG A 55 12.94 8.87 4.89
CA ARG A 55 12.97 7.86 5.96
C ARG A 55 13.46 6.56 5.37
N PHE A 56 14.60 6.07 5.84
CA PHE A 56 15.21 4.84 5.36
C PHE A 56 15.22 3.81 6.47
N ALA A 57 14.74 2.60 6.18
CA ALA A 57 14.66 1.53 7.16
C ALA A 57 15.96 0.74 7.25
N VAL A 58 17.08 1.41 7.51
CA VAL A 58 18.42 0.81 7.64
C VAL A 58 19.12 1.39 8.87
N GLN A 59 19.87 0.58 9.61
CA GLN A 59 20.73 1.04 10.71
C GLN A 59 22.13 0.44 10.63
N TRP A 60 23.13 1.15 11.19
CA TRP A 60 24.49 0.62 11.34
C TRP A 60 24.70 -0.06 12.69
N ASN A 61 24.94 -1.37 12.66
CA ASN A 61 25.22 -2.19 13.84
C ASN A 61 26.71 -2.52 13.93
N PRO A 62 27.37 -2.31 15.08
CA PRO A 62 28.79 -2.58 15.24
C PRO A 62 29.04 -4.10 15.31
N GLU A 63 30.05 -4.56 14.57
CA GLU A 63 30.45 -5.98 14.46
C GLU A 63 31.90 -6.21 14.94
N GLY A 64 32.49 -5.21 15.62
CA GLY A 64 33.88 -5.24 16.10
C GLY A 64 34.85 -4.59 15.12
N VAL A 65 36.04 -5.18 14.94
CA VAL A 65 37.13 -4.66 14.10
C VAL A 65 37.32 -5.57 12.88
N LEU A 66 37.59 -4.99 11.71
CA LEU A 66 37.74 -5.73 10.45
C LEU A 66 38.86 -6.78 10.50
N SER A 67 39.95 -6.49 11.20
CA SER A 67 41.12 -7.39 11.35
C SER A 67 40.76 -8.72 12.03
N SER A 68 39.77 -8.72 12.91
CA SER A 68 39.23 -9.93 13.55
C SER A 68 38.47 -10.85 12.57
N ASN A 69 38.22 -10.39 11.34
CA ASN A 69 37.51 -11.13 10.29
C ASN A 69 38.35 -11.24 9.01
N PRO A 70 39.36 -12.14 8.93
CA PRO A 70 40.30 -12.21 7.80
C PRO A 70 39.64 -12.43 6.43
N ARG A 71 38.50 -13.13 6.38
CA ARG A 71 37.71 -13.33 5.15
C ARG A 71 37.13 -12.00 4.65
N LEU A 72 36.57 -11.19 5.55
CA LEU A 72 35.99 -9.89 5.23
C LEU A 72 37.09 -8.87 4.89
N ALA A 73 38.20 -8.87 5.63
CA ALA A 73 39.36 -8.02 5.36
C ALA A 73 39.94 -8.20 3.95
N ARG A 74 39.95 -9.44 3.42
CA ARG A 74 40.38 -9.70 2.03
C ARG A 74 39.43 -9.14 0.98
N GLN A 75 38.12 -9.05 1.27
CA GLN A 75 37.12 -8.50 0.35
C GLN A 75 37.25 -6.98 0.27
N VAL A 76 37.43 -6.29 1.40
CA VAL A 76 37.59 -4.83 1.45
C VAL A 76 38.80 -4.35 0.65
N LYS A 77 39.92 -5.08 0.71
CA LYS A 77 41.17 -4.72 0.02
C LYS A 77 41.15 -4.93 -1.50
N ARG A 78 40.13 -5.58 -2.06
CA ARG A 78 39.98 -5.78 -3.51
C ARG A 78 39.17 -4.65 -4.14
N GLN A 79 39.80 -3.50 -4.40
CA GLN A 79 39.22 -2.50 -5.31
C GLN A 79 39.67 -2.78 -6.75
N GLY A 80 38.94 -3.69 -7.41
CA GLY A 80 39.14 -4.03 -8.82
C GLY A 80 37.81 -3.92 -9.59
N ILE A 81 37.76 -4.53 -10.78
CA ILE A 81 36.52 -4.63 -11.55
C ILE A 81 35.57 -5.59 -10.82
N VAL A 82 34.42 -5.08 -10.39
CA VAL A 82 33.29 -5.86 -9.87
C VAL A 82 32.45 -6.32 -11.05
N LYS A 83 31.96 -7.57 -11.04
CA LYS A 83 31.07 -8.11 -12.08
C LYS A 83 29.80 -8.60 -11.42
N GLU A 84 28.65 -8.12 -11.89
CA GLU A 84 27.33 -8.49 -11.37
C GLU A 84 26.31 -8.40 -12.51
N GLU A 85 25.48 -9.44 -12.68
CA GLU A 85 24.42 -9.53 -13.72
C GLU A 85 24.92 -9.16 -15.13
N GLY A 86 26.11 -9.66 -15.51
CA GLY A 86 26.71 -9.41 -16.83
C GLY A 86 27.32 -8.01 -17.02
N VAL A 87 27.19 -7.11 -16.05
CA VAL A 87 27.75 -5.75 -16.09
C VAL A 87 29.07 -5.71 -15.31
N GLN A 88 30.03 -4.92 -15.79
CA GLN A 88 31.29 -4.65 -15.11
C GLN A 88 31.27 -3.25 -14.49
N TYR A 89 31.84 -3.09 -13.29
CA TYR A 89 31.83 -1.84 -12.53
C TYR A 89 33.22 -1.56 -11.96
N ARG A 90 33.65 -0.30 -11.93
CA ARG A 90 34.91 0.10 -11.31
C ARG A 90 34.89 1.55 -10.81
N LEU A 91 35.86 1.87 -9.95
CA LEU A 91 36.31 3.24 -9.73
C LEU A 91 37.52 3.50 -10.62
N SER A 92 37.50 4.61 -11.36
CA SER A 92 38.65 5.08 -12.12
C SER A 92 39.77 5.55 -11.18
N GLN A 93 40.96 5.77 -11.73
CA GLN A 93 42.07 6.36 -10.96
C GLN A 93 41.76 7.78 -10.44
N GLN A 94 40.86 8.51 -11.10
CA GLN A 94 40.38 9.82 -10.64
C GLN A 94 39.23 9.72 -9.62
N GLY A 95 38.85 8.52 -9.17
CA GLY A 95 37.75 8.31 -8.22
C GLY A 95 36.35 8.46 -8.83
N LEU A 96 36.23 8.36 -10.16
CA LEU A 96 34.95 8.42 -10.87
C LEU A 96 34.35 7.02 -11.00
N PHE A 97 33.04 6.91 -10.84
CA PHE A 97 32.33 5.64 -11.03
C PHE A 97 32.09 5.37 -12.52
N GLU A 98 32.49 4.18 -12.96
CA GLU A 98 32.35 3.73 -14.35
C GLU A 98 31.72 2.33 -14.41
N TYR A 99 30.90 2.10 -15.43
CA TYR A 99 30.27 0.81 -15.69
C TYR A 99 30.35 0.44 -17.17
N ASN A 100 30.32 -0.86 -17.47
CA ASN A 100 30.36 -1.38 -18.84
C ASN A 100 29.35 -2.54 -18.99
N ARG A 101 28.37 -2.33 -19.88
CA ARG A 101 27.28 -3.28 -20.17
C ARG A 101 27.63 -4.33 -21.23
N THR A 102 28.68 -4.12 -22.03
CA THR A 102 28.98 -4.99 -23.19
C THR A 102 29.84 -6.21 -22.84
N GLY A 103 30.25 -6.36 -21.57
CA GLY A 103 31.09 -7.47 -21.10
C GLY A 103 32.53 -7.50 -21.67
N SER A 104 32.82 -6.68 -22.68
CA SER A 104 34.12 -6.50 -23.33
C SER A 104 35.09 -5.72 -22.44
N ARG A 105 36.33 -6.20 -22.30
CA ARG A 105 37.38 -5.53 -21.51
C ARG A 105 37.94 -4.26 -22.16
N ARG A 106 37.65 -3.98 -23.44
CA ARG A 106 38.38 -2.95 -24.22
C ARG A 106 37.54 -1.88 -24.90
N GLU A 107 36.21 -1.98 -24.94
CA GLU A 107 35.36 -0.92 -25.50
C GLU A 107 34.11 -0.64 -24.63
N GLY A 108 33.83 0.66 -24.41
CA GLY A 108 32.57 1.18 -23.88
C GLY A 108 32.41 1.30 -22.36
N TRP A 109 33.41 1.83 -21.63
CA TRP A 109 33.15 2.29 -20.25
C TRP A 109 32.31 3.57 -20.27
N GLU A 110 31.13 3.52 -19.67
CA GLU A 110 30.28 4.67 -19.43
C GLU A 110 30.61 5.26 -18.05
N GLN A 111 30.69 6.59 -17.98
CA GLN A 111 30.92 7.29 -16.72
C GLN A 111 29.58 7.73 -16.12
N ALA A 112 29.34 7.42 -14.85
CA ALA A 112 28.18 7.94 -14.13
C ALA A 112 28.38 9.41 -13.73
N PRO A 113 27.30 10.14 -13.40
CA PRO A 113 27.41 11.45 -12.78
C PRO A 113 28.35 11.45 -11.58
N SER A 114 29.17 12.50 -11.46
CA SER A 114 30.17 12.60 -10.41
C SER A 114 29.51 12.66 -9.02
N LEU A 115 29.97 11.81 -8.11
CA LEU A 115 29.71 11.94 -6.67
C LEU A 115 31.00 12.42 -6.01
N LYS A 116 30.99 13.67 -5.51
CA LYS A 116 32.17 14.29 -4.91
C LYS A 116 32.72 13.41 -3.78
N GLY A 117 33.99 13.02 -3.93
CA GLY A 117 34.72 12.25 -2.91
C GLY A 117 34.30 10.79 -2.77
N LEU A 118 33.70 10.17 -3.80
CA LEU A 118 33.37 8.75 -3.80
C LEU A 118 34.60 7.89 -3.46
N LYS A 119 34.52 7.09 -2.40
CA LYS A 119 35.62 6.27 -1.86
C LYS A 119 35.47 4.77 -2.14
N SER A 120 34.24 4.29 -2.16
CA SER A 120 33.93 2.88 -2.29
C SER A 120 32.49 2.70 -2.77
N PHE A 121 32.23 1.57 -3.42
CA PHE A 121 30.91 1.19 -3.87
C PHE A 121 30.67 -0.31 -3.72
N VAL A 122 29.41 -0.68 -3.71
CA VAL A 122 28.92 -2.06 -3.85
C VAL A 122 27.78 -2.11 -4.86
N VAL A 123 27.51 -3.29 -5.39
CA VAL A 123 26.48 -3.49 -6.40
C VAL A 123 25.39 -4.40 -5.85
N GLN A 124 24.14 -3.98 -6.02
CA GLN A 124 22.94 -4.80 -5.90
C GLN A 124 22.08 -4.48 -7.13
N HIS A 125 22.39 -5.15 -8.23
CA HIS A 125 21.87 -4.82 -9.54
C HIS A 125 20.33 -4.68 -9.53
N PRO A 126 19.75 -3.65 -10.21
CA PRO A 126 20.41 -2.65 -11.07
C PRO A 126 20.97 -1.43 -10.30
N TYR A 127 21.02 -1.50 -8.96
CA TYR A 127 21.52 -0.42 -8.14
C TYR A 127 23.00 -0.56 -7.78
N VAL A 128 23.66 0.59 -7.66
CA VAL A 128 25.00 0.74 -7.11
C VAL A 128 24.88 1.62 -5.89
N TYR A 129 25.48 1.21 -4.77
CA TYR A 129 25.52 2.00 -3.54
C TYR A 129 26.94 2.48 -3.30
N GLY A 130 27.11 3.78 -3.05
CA GLY A 130 28.41 4.43 -2.90
C GLY A 130 28.51 5.27 -1.63
N CYS A 131 29.72 5.40 -1.08
CA CYS A 131 30.02 6.24 0.07
C CYS A 131 31.14 7.25 -0.23
N ASN A 132 31.18 8.35 0.52
CA ASN A 132 32.16 9.43 0.32
C ASN A 132 32.90 9.86 1.59
N GLY A 133 33.00 8.97 2.60
CA GLY A 133 33.62 9.28 3.89
C GLY A 133 32.70 9.92 4.92
N THR A 134 31.43 10.14 4.57
CA THR A 134 30.38 10.64 5.49
C THR A 134 29.45 9.50 5.93
N ASP A 135 28.43 9.82 6.73
CA ASP A 135 27.35 8.90 7.11
C ASP A 135 26.24 8.76 6.07
N THR A 136 26.44 9.33 4.87
CA THR A 136 25.45 9.25 3.80
C THR A 136 25.82 8.14 2.84
N LEU A 137 24.88 7.22 2.62
CA LEU A 137 24.93 6.25 1.53
C LEU A 137 24.17 6.82 0.34
N TYR A 138 24.77 6.73 -0.84
CA TYR A 138 24.16 7.15 -2.08
C TYR A 138 23.83 5.93 -2.92
N LYS A 139 22.80 6.03 -3.74
CA LYS A 139 22.30 4.99 -4.63
C LYS A 139 22.16 5.53 -6.04
N PHE A 140 22.65 4.76 -7.00
CA PHE A 140 22.63 5.05 -8.42
C PHE A 140 21.95 3.90 -9.15
N HIS A 141 21.04 4.21 -10.09
CA HIS A 141 20.35 3.22 -10.91
C HIS A 141 20.97 3.20 -12.31
N ILE A 142 21.56 2.08 -12.71
CA ILE A 142 22.33 2.03 -13.95
C ILE A 142 21.49 2.21 -15.21
N ASP A 143 20.23 1.75 -15.22
CA ASP A 143 19.34 1.93 -16.38
C ASP A 143 18.72 3.33 -16.46
N ASN A 144 18.93 4.17 -15.43
CA ASN A 144 18.40 5.53 -15.36
C ASN A 144 19.50 6.52 -14.94
N PRO A 145 20.62 6.61 -15.68
CA PRO A 145 21.80 7.37 -15.26
C PRO A 145 21.54 8.88 -15.13
N ARG A 146 20.53 9.39 -15.85
CA ARG A 146 20.08 10.79 -15.78
C ARG A 146 19.56 11.21 -14.41
N ASN A 147 19.12 10.25 -13.58
CA ASN A 147 18.65 10.53 -12.22
C ASN A 147 19.80 10.75 -11.22
N GLY A 148 21.05 10.53 -11.63
CA GLY A 148 22.22 10.73 -10.79
C GLY A 148 22.23 9.88 -9.52
N TRP A 149 23.07 10.29 -8.58
CA TRP A 149 23.16 9.68 -7.26
C TRP A 149 22.08 10.25 -6.34
N ASN A 150 21.26 9.37 -5.79
CA ASN A 150 20.21 9.71 -4.84
C ASN A 150 20.60 9.24 -3.45
N ARG A 151 20.03 9.86 -2.42
CA ARG A 151 20.27 9.40 -1.05
C ARG A 151 19.61 8.04 -0.82
N ALA A 152 20.29 7.16 -0.09
CA ALA A 152 19.76 5.86 0.34
C ALA A 152 19.86 5.66 1.85
N LEU A 153 20.68 6.44 2.55
CA LEU A 153 20.76 6.45 4.01
C LEU A 153 21.48 7.74 4.42
N TYR A 154 21.20 8.26 5.61
CA TYR A 154 21.97 9.35 6.20
C TYR A 154 21.82 9.36 7.73
N PHE A 155 22.79 9.93 8.44
CA PHE A 155 22.68 10.15 9.88
C PHE A 155 21.54 11.13 10.18
N ASN A 156 20.48 10.62 10.81
CA ASN A 156 19.24 11.34 11.10
C ASN A 156 19.09 11.70 12.59
N GLY A 157 20.16 11.60 13.38
CA GLY A 157 20.15 11.80 14.83
C GLY A 157 19.70 10.57 15.65
N VAL A 158 19.17 9.53 15.00
CA VAL A 158 18.72 8.28 15.64
C VAL A 158 19.62 7.11 15.28
N ILE A 159 20.00 6.99 14.00
CA ILE A 159 20.90 5.93 13.55
C ILE A 159 22.34 6.22 13.97
N ARG A 160 23.20 5.19 14.04
CA ARG A 160 24.60 5.34 14.45
C ARG A 160 25.45 6.11 13.44
N LYS A 161 26.35 6.96 13.96
CA LYS A 161 27.45 7.60 13.21
C LYS A 161 28.60 6.61 12.95
N VAL A 162 29.04 6.52 11.70
CA VAL A 162 30.06 5.60 11.17
C VAL A 162 31.20 6.32 10.44
N ASN A 163 30.94 7.37 9.66
CA ASN A 163 31.87 7.97 8.69
C ASN A 163 32.44 6.93 7.69
N ILE A 164 31.61 6.51 6.74
CA ILE A 164 31.82 5.31 5.92
C ILE A 164 32.95 5.49 4.90
N GLN A 165 34.05 4.76 5.09
CA GLN A 165 35.21 4.79 4.18
C GLN A 165 35.13 3.72 3.10
N HIS A 166 34.73 2.51 3.50
CA HIS A 166 34.63 1.37 2.59
C HIS A 166 33.29 0.67 2.76
N LEU A 167 32.71 0.27 1.64
CA LEU A 167 31.53 -0.58 1.55
C LEU A 167 31.94 -1.95 1.01
N TYR A 168 31.28 -2.99 1.48
CA TYR A 168 31.38 -4.30 0.87
C TYR A 168 30.13 -5.14 1.13
N THR A 169 29.99 -6.25 0.40
CA THR A 169 28.87 -7.17 0.55
C THR A 169 29.35 -8.55 0.94
N HIS A 170 28.70 -9.17 1.93
CA HIS A 170 28.94 -10.57 2.29
C HIS A 170 27.60 -11.27 2.51
N ASN A 171 27.39 -12.42 1.86
CA ASN A 171 26.10 -13.15 1.86
C ASN A 171 24.91 -12.25 1.53
N ARG A 172 25.06 -11.36 0.52
CA ARG A 172 24.05 -10.36 0.11
C ARG A 172 23.63 -9.38 1.21
N LYS A 173 24.45 -9.19 2.25
CA LYS A 173 24.26 -8.13 3.25
C LYS A 173 25.27 -7.02 3.06
N LEU A 174 24.86 -5.80 3.37
CA LEU A 174 25.69 -4.61 3.29
C LEU A 174 26.53 -4.45 4.56
N PHE A 175 27.80 -4.15 4.38
CA PHE A 175 28.73 -3.81 5.46
C PHE A 175 29.49 -2.53 5.15
N ALA A 176 29.90 -1.83 6.21
CA ALA A 176 30.72 -0.63 6.17
C ALA A 176 31.94 -0.73 7.09
N VAL A 177 33.01 -0.06 6.70
CA VAL A 177 34.22 0.11 7.52
C VAL A 177 34.55 1.60 7.60
N ASN A 178 34.92 2.07 8.80
CA ASN A 178 35.34 3.44 9.04
C ASN A 178 36.88 3.60 9.00
N GLU A 179 37.38 4.80 9.31
CA GLU A 179 38.83 5.10 9.29
C GLU A 179 39.65 4.33 10.33
N SER A 180 39.01 3.85 11.40
CA SER A 180 39.65 3.10 12.49
C SER A 180 39.50 1.58 12.34
N ASP A 181 39.22 1.08 11.13
CA ASP A 181 38.95 -0.34 10.84
C ASP A 181 37.78 -0.95 11.63
N SER A 182 36.90 -0.13 12.22
CA SER A 182 35.69 -0.62 12.88
C SER A 182 34.68 -1.09 11.84
N LEU A 183 34.11 -2.26 12.07
CA LEU A 183 33.20 -2.94 11.15
C LEU A 183 31.75 -2.74 11.56
N PHE A 184 30.89 -2.49 10.58
CA PHE A 184 29.44 -2.34 10.76
C PHE A 184 28.64 -3.15 9.74
N SER A 185 27.50 -3.70 10.16
CA SER A 185 26.47 -4.26 9.28
C SER A 185 25.31 -3.27 9.10
N ALA A 186 24.64 -3.34 7.95
CA ALA A 186 23.46 -2.53 7.63
C ALA A 186 22.21 -3.38 7.37
N PRO A 187 21.64 -4.04 8.39
CA PRO A 187 20.35 -4.72 8.22
C PRO A 187 19.21 -3.70 8.05
N LEU A 188 18.16 -4.14 7.36
CA LEU A 188 16.88 -3.45 7.40
C LEU A 188 16.28 -3.51 8.79
N ILE A 189 15.57 -2.44 9.17
CA ILE A 189 14.91 -2.36 10.47
C ILE A 189 13.44 -2.76 10.30
N HIS A 190 13.07 -3.88 10.90
CA HIS A 190 11.69 -4.36 10.94
C HIS A 190 11.04 -3.98 12.28
N GLY A 191 9.73 -3.74 12.24
CA GLY A 191 8.90 -3.56 13.43
C GLY A 191 8.70 -4.85 14.20
N GLN A 192 7.76 -4.85 15.13
CA GLN A 192 7.42 -6.06 15.87
C GLN A 192 6.81 -7.11 14.94
N LYS A 193 6.92 -8.40 15.29
CA LYS A 193 6.39 -9.49 14.45
C LYS A 193 4.88 -9.39 14.23
N GLU A 194 4.18 -8.87 15.23
CA GLU A 194 2.76 -8.56 15.23
C GLU A 194 2.40 -7.54 14.14
N GLU A 195 3.34 -6.71 13.73
CA GLU A 195 3.19 -5.67 12.71
C GLU A 195 3.75 -6.09 11.35
N HIS A 196 4.14 -7.34 11.14
CA HIS A 196 4.61 -7.78 9.83
C HIS A 196 3.56 -7.54 8.74
N SER A 197 4.07 -7.19 7.55
CA SER A 197 3.31 -6.76 6.40
C SER A 197 3.03 -7.95 5.47
N TYR A 198 1.79 -8.07 5.01
CA TYR A 198 1.34 -9.18 4.17
C TYR A 198 0.54 -8.74 2.95
N ALA A 199 0.55 -9.61 1.93
CA ALA A 199 -0.54 -9.77 0.98
C ALA A 199 -1.47 -10.87 1.51
N ARG A 200 -2.69 -10.53 1.92
CA ARG A 200 -3.69 -11.50 2.38
C ARG A 200 -4.87 -11.52 1.43
N ALA A 201 -5.28 -12.71 1.02
CA ALA A 201 -6.31 -12.89 0.01
C ALA A 201 -7.39 -13.85 0.46
N VAL A 202 -8.64 -13.53 0.12
CA VAL A 202 -9.79 -14.43 0.22
C VAL A 202 -10.49 -14.51 -1.13
N ALA A 203 -10.66 -15.72 -1.65
CA ALA A 203 -11.53 -15.98 -2.78
C ALA A 203 -12.84 -16.57 -2.26
N ILE A 204 -13.98 -16.12 -2.78
CA ILE A 204 -15.31 -16.60 -2.40
C ILE A 204 -16.05 -17.01 -3.67
N GLN A 205 -16.58 -18.23 -3.68
CA GLN A 205 -17.29 -18.81 -4.81
C GLN A 205 -18.69 -19.30 -4.38
N ASN A 206 -19.69 -19.09 -5.22
CA ASN A 206 -20.99 -19.75 -5.15
C ASN A 206 -21.45 -20.12 -6.56
N GLY A 207 -21.69 -21.40 -6.82
CA GLY A 207 -21.86 -21.91 -8.19
C GLY A 207 -20.62 -21.63 -9.04
N ASP A 208 -20.82 -21.05 -10.22
CA ASP A 208 -19.74 -20.68 -11.15
C ASP A 208 -19.17 -19.27 -10.88
N ALA A 209 -19.88 -18.45 -10.11
CA ALA A 209 -19.46 -17.08 -9.80
C ALA A 209 -18.42 -17.08 -8.67
N LYS A 210 -17.31 -16.38 -8.87
CA LYS A 210 -16.20 -16.26 -7.91
C LYS A 210 -15.67 -14.83 -7.90
N VAL A 211 -15.39 -14.33 -6.70
CA VAL A 211 -14.71 -13.05 -6.47
C VAL A 211 -13.45 -13.26 -5.65
N LEU A 212 -12.49 -12.35 -5.79
CA LEU A 212 -11.22 -12.36 -5.08
C LEU A 212 -10.98 -10.99 -4.44
N ILE A 213 -10.73 -10.98 -3.14
CA ILE A 213 -10.34 -9.79 -2.39
C ILE A 213 -8.90 -9.98 -1.91
N ILE A 214 -8.04 -9.00 -2.20
CA ILE A 214 -6.65 -8.96 -1.73
C ILE A 214 -6.44 -7.70 -0.89
N CYS A 215 -6.10 -7.85 0.38
CA CYS A 215 -5.72 -6.79 1.30
C CYS A 215 -4.19 -6.74 1.41
N MET A 216 -3.63 -5.57 1.13
CA MET A 216 -2.19 -5.33 1.08
C MET A 216 -1.75 -4.40 2.21
N ASP A 217 -0.71 -4.77 2.96
CA ASP A 217 -0.03 -3.85 3.85
C ASP A 217 0.93 -2.92 3.09
N LEU A 218 0.35 -2.05 2.27
CA LEU A 218 1.05 -1.06 1.46
C LEU A 218 0.48 0.33 1.72
N CYS A 219 1.27 1.38 1.46
CA CYS A 219 0.75 2.74 1.42
C CYS A 219 -0.22 2.91 0.24
N GLY A 220 0.14 2.43 -0.93
CA GLY A 220 -0.76 2.45 -2.08
C GLY A 220 -0.10 1.82 -3.30
N PHE A 221 -0.77 1.92 -4.45
CA PHE A 221 -0.28 1.40 -5.73
C PHE A 221 -0.91 2.22 -6.86
N ASN A 222 -0.22 2.21 -8.01
CA ASN A 222 -0.73 2.81 -9.24
C ASN A 222 -1.53 1.76 -10.05
N SER A 223 -2.54 2.21 -10.79
CA SER A 223 -3.36 1.35 -11.65
C SER A 223 -2.56 0.47 -12.61
N ASP A 224 -1.46 0.94 -13.19
CA ASP A 224 -0.61 0.14 -14.10
C ASP A 224 -0.02 -1.10 -13.42
N MET A 225 0.41 -0.99 -12.17
CA MET A 225 0.86 -2.13 -11.37
C MET A 225 -0.31 -3.10 -11.12
N ILE A 226 -1.47 -2.59 -10.76
CA ILE A 226 -2.64 -3.40 -10.42
C ILE A 226 -3.19 -4.13 -11.64
N ASP A 227 -3.25 -3.48 -12.80
CA ASP A 227 -3.70 -4.10 -14.04
C ASP A 227 -2.80 -5.28 -14.43
N ASN A 228 -1.49 -5.13 -14.30
CA ASN A 228 -0.52 -6.21 -14.54
C ASN A 228 -0.71 -7.39 -13.57
N VAL A 229 -0.93 -7.12 -12.28
CA VAL A 229 -1.19 -8.14 -11.27
C VAL A 229 -2.52 -8.86 -11.55
N LYS A 230 -3.58 -8.11 -11.85
CA LYS A 230 -4.89 -8.68 -12.18
C LYS A 230 -4.82 -9.52 -13.44
N ALA A 231 -4.14 -9.07 -14.49
CA ALA A 231 -3.94 -9.85 -15.71
C ALA A 231 -3.20 -11.17 -15.43
N SER A 232 -2.16 -11.13 -14.59
CA SER A 232 -1.40 -12.32 -14.18
C SER A 232 -2.23 -13.31 -13.38
N ILE A 233 -3.08 -12.82 -12.47
CA ILE A 233 -4.01 -13.67 -11.71
C ILE A 233 -5.07 -14.25 -12.65
N SER A 234 -5.69 -13.41 -13.48
CA SER A 234 -6.74 -13.79 -14.43
C SER A 234 -6.26 -14.89 -15.36
N GLY A 235 -5.08 -14.76 -15.95
CA GLY A 235 -4.49 -15.79 -16.82
C GLY A 235 -4.19 -17.12 -16.13
N LYS A 236 -4.02 -17.13 -14.80
CA LYS A 236 -3.74 -18.34 -14.01
C LYS A 236 -4.99 -18.98 -13.39
N THR A 237 -6.05 -18.20 -13.18
CA THR A 237 -7.23 -18.65 -12.41
C THR A 237 -8.53 -18.63 -13.23
N GLY A 238 -8.55 -17.95 -14.37
CA GLY A 238 -9.75 -17.70 -15.17
C GLY A 238 -10.69 -16.63 -14.61
N LEU A 239 -10.35 -16.00 -13.47
CA LEU A 239 -11.14 -14.90 -12.91
C LEU A 239 -11.06 -13.66 -13.82
N PRO A 240 -12.19 -12.99 -14.13
CA PRO A 240 -12.14 -11.70 -14.81
C PRO A 240 -11.60 -10.61 -13.87
N ALA A 241 -10.97 -9.57 -14.43
CA ALA A 241 -10.33 -8.52 -13.65
C ALA A 241 -11.32 -7.73 -12.76
N GLU A 242 -12.57 -7.58 -13.21
CA GLU A 242 -13.65 -6.96 -12.44
C GLU A 242 -14.13 -7.79 -11.23
N ALA A 243 -13.77 -9.08 -11.14
CA ALA A 243 -14.02 -9.92 -9.96
C ALA A 243 -12.90 -9.85 -8.92
N ILE A 244 -11.79 -9.17 -9.23
CA ILE A 244 -10.61 -9.06 -8.36
C ILE A 244 -10.59 -7.65 -7.77
N LEU A 245 -10.72 -7.51 -6.46
CA LEU A 245 -10.59 -6.25 -5.73
C LEU A 245 -9.29 -6.28 -4.92
N ILE A 246 -8.46 -5.24 -5.09
CA ILE A 246 -7.20 -5.10 -4.36
C ILE A 246 -7.27 -3.82 -3.53
N ASN A 247 -7.06 -3.92 -2.23
CA ASN A 247 -7.12 -2.80 -1.27
C ASN A 247 -5.77 -2.63 -0.58
N ALA A 248 -5.34 -1.38 -0.37
CA ALA A 248 -4.20 -1.04 0.48
C ALA A 248 -4.67 -0.67 1.88
N SER A 249 -4.02 -1.20 2.93
CA SER A 249 -4.23 -0.77 4.31
C SER A 249 -3.84 0.70 4.53
N HIS A 250 -3.01 1.22 3.62
CA HIS A 250 -2.48 2.57 3.60
C HIS A 250 -1.44 2.84 4.70
N THR A 251 -0.68 1.82 5.13
CA THR A 251 0.42 2.04 6.08
C THR A 251 1.52 2.91 5.48
N HIS A 252 1.95 3.94 6.23
CA HIS A 252 3.07 4.83 5.86
C HIS A 252 4.42 4.30 6.35
N PHE A 253 4.49 3.06 6.85
CA PHE A 253 5.71 2.49 7.45
C PHE A 253 6.22 1.30 6.65
N VAL A 254 5.99 1.28 5.34
CA VAL A 254 6.49 0.24 4.42
C VAL A 254 7.22 0.89 3.25
N PRO A 255 8.06 0.18 2.50
CA PRO A 255 8.73 0.76 1.35
C PRO A 255 7.75 1.37 0.35
N GLY A 256 8.17 2.45 -0.33
CA GLY A 256 7.39 3.05 -1.40
C GLY A 256 7.08 2.07 -2.53
N THR A 257 5.81 2.00 -2.93
CA THR A 257 5.29 1.14 -4.02
C THR A 257 4.60 1.92 -5.14
N GLN A 258 4.70 3.25 -5.09
CA GLN A 258 4.11 4.18 -6.06
C GLN A 258 5.14 5.15 -6.61
N ARG A 259 4.84 5.72 -7.77
CA ARG A 259 5.62 6.82 -8.32
C ARG A 259 5.14 8.14 -7.73
N TRP A 260 6.10 8.90 -7.20
CA TRP A 260 5.88 10.16 -6.49
C TRP A 260 6.72 11.27 -7.12
N ILE A 261 6.47 11.58 -8.40
CA ILE A 261 7.36 12.43 -9.19
C ILE A 261 7.66 13.81 -8.55
N PRO A 262 6.68 14.50 -7.94
CA PRO A 262 6.94 15.79 -7.28
C PRO A 262 7.71 15.69 -5.96
N TRP A 263 8.04 14.49 -5.48
CA TRP A 263 8.75 14.30 -4.21
C TRP A 263 10.26 14.45 -4.38
N ALA A 264 10.96 14.47 -3.25
CA ALA A 264 12.41 14.43 -3.22
C ALA A 264 12.94 13.24 -4.04
N PRO A 265 14.05 13.38 -4.79
CA PRO A 265 14.51 12.40 -5.78
C PRO A 265 14.58 10.94 -5.28
N HIS A 266 14.99 10.71 -4.03
CA HIS A 266 15.09 9.38 -3.41
C HIS A 266 13.73 8.71 -3.10
N ASN A 267 12.63 9.45 -3.12
CA ASN A 267 11.27 8.94 -2.89
C ASN A 267 10.44 8.85 -4.19
N ARG A 268 10.94 9.37 -5.32
CA ARG A 268 10.16 9.46 -6.57
C ARG A 268 9.78 8.11 -7.16
N TYR A 269 10.66 7.12 -6.99
CA TYR A 269 10.50 5.81 -7.61
C TYR A 269 10.59 4.72 -6.54
N PRO A 270 9.71 3.71 -6.63
CA PRO A 270 9.80 2.55 -5.75
C PRO A 270 11.08 1.78 -6.02
N ASP A 271 11.56 1.05 -5.01
CA ASP A 271 12.70 0.15 -5.19
C ASP A 271 12.32 -1.00 -6.13
N VAL A 272 13.04 -1.14 -7.25
CA VAL A 272 12.70 -2.15 -8.27
C VAL A 272 12.86 -3.58 -7.77
N ASN A 273 13.84 -3.85 -6.89
CA ASN A 273 14.03 -5.18 -6.33
C ASN A 273 12.86 -5.51 -5.40
N TYR A 274 12.45 -4.58 -4.54
CA TYR A 274 11.28 -4.77 -3.69
C TYR A 274 10.00 -5.01 -4.51
N MET A 275 9.78 -4.20 -5.55
CA MET A 275 8.58 -4.32 -6.39
C MET A 275 8.52 -5.64 -7.17
N GLU A 276 9.59 -5.99 -7.89
CA GLU A 276 9.58 -7.12 -8.82
C GLU A 276 9.86 -8.46 -8.13
N LYS A 277 10.60 -8.48 -7.01
CA LYS A 277 10.99 -9.72 -6.32
C LYS A 277 10.12 -10.04 -5.10
N VAL A 278 9.45 -9.04 -4.51
CA VAL A 278 8.63 -9.24 -3.31
C VAL A 278 7.17 -8.91 -3.57
N VAL A 279 6.83 -7.65 -3.84
CA VAL A 279 5.45 -7.18 -3.80
C VAL A 279 4.58 -7.81 -4.89
N LYS A 280 4.94 -7.66 -6.17
CA LYS A 280 4.12 -8.21 -7.27
C LYS A 280 4.01 -9.74 -7.20
N PRO A 281 5.10 -10.51 -6.98
CA PRO A 281 5.01 -11.95 -6.80
C PRO A 281 4.11 -12.36 -5.62
N ALA A 282 4.19 -11.65 -4.49
CA ALA A 282 3.36 -11.95 -3.32
C ALA A 282 1.87 -11.73 -3.59
N MET A 283 1.51 -10.63 -4.27
CA MET A 283 0.12 -10.36 -4.68
C MET A 283 -0.43 -11.45 -5.59
N ILE A 284 0.33 -11.81 -6.64
CA ILE A 284 -0.07 -12.84 -7.59
C ILE A 284 -0.19 -14.20 -6.90
N LYS A 285 0.79 -14.56 -6.07
CA LYS A 285 0.78 -15.82 -5.31
C LYS A 285 -0.42 -15.91 -4.38
N ALA A 286 -0.67 -14.86 -3.58
CA ALA A 286 -1.80 -14.82 -2.66
C ALA A 286 -3.13 -14.99 -3.41
N GLY A 287 -3.31 -14.25 -4.52
CA GLY A 287 -4.50 -14.31 -5.34
C GLY A 287 -4.74 -15.69 -5.98
N VAL A 288 -3.68 -16.28 -6.56
CA VAL A 288 -3.75 -17.60 -7.20
C VAL A 288 -4.02 -18.70 -6.18
N GLU A 289 -3.29 -18.71 -5.05
CA GLU A 289 -3.47 -19.73 -4.02
C GLU A 289 -4.87 -19.68 -3.39
N ALA A 290 -5.37 -18.49 -3.07
CA ALA A 290 -6.73 -18.31 -2.55
C ALA A 290 -7.77 -18.79 -3.58
N SER A 291 -7.59 -18.50 -4.86
CA SER A 291 -8.54 -18.85 -5.92
C SER A 291 -8.59 -20.35 -6.26
N SER A 292 -7.49 -21.07 -6.03
CA SER A 292 -7.31 -22.48 -6.43
C SER A 292 -7.56 -23.48 -5.30
N LYS A 293 -7.53 -23.07 -4.03
CA LYS A 293 -7.65 -23.97 -2.86
C LYS A 293 -8.96 -23.74 -2.10
N LEU A 294 -10.09 -23.98 -2.77
CA LEU A 294 -11.42 -23.71 -2.21
C LEU A 294 -11.98 -24.86 -1.36
N PHE A 295 -12.54 -24.53 -0.20
CA PHE A 295 -13.23 -25.46 0.70
C PHE A 295 -14.62 -24.92 1.08
N PRO A 296 -15.58 -25.78 1.46
CA PRO A 296 -16.92 -25.34 1.87
C PRO A 296 -16.88 -24.42 3.10
N VAL A 297 -17.68 -23.36 3.10
CA VAL A 297 -17.74 -22.37 4.18
C VAL A 297 -19.14 -21.88 4.51
N ARG A 298 -19.31 -21.38 5.73
CA ARG A 298 -20.40 -20.47 6.10
C ARG A 298 -19.87 -19.04 6.11
N LEU A 299 -20.66 -18.12 5.58
CA LEU A 299 -20.36 -16.69 5.54
C LEU A 299 -21.30 -15.94 6.48
N SER A 300 -20.78 -15.01 7.26
CA SER A 300 -21.61 -14.15 8.11
C SER A 300 -21.10 -12.73 8.15
N PHE A 301 -22.00 -11.77 8.19
CA PHE A 301 -21.71 -10.35 8.27
C PHE A 301 -22.18 -9.76 9.60
N GLY A 302 -21.37 -8.88 10.16
CA GLY A 302 -21.70 -8.09 11.34
C GLY A 302 -21.13 -6.69 11.23
N ARG A 303 -21.78 -5.73 11.89
CA ARG A 303 -21.35 -4.34 11.97
C ARG A 303 -21.30 -3.90 13.43
N GLY A 304 -20.15 -3.37 13.83
CA GLY A 304 -19.96 -2.67 15.09
C GLY A 304 -19.54 -1.23 14.86
N THR A 305 -19.02 -0.61 15.91
CA THR A 305 -18.44 0.75 15.87
C THR A 305 -17.10 0.75 16.58
N THR A 306 -16.21 1.68 16.21
CA THR A 306 -14.91 1.86 16.86
C THR A 306 -14.56 3.33 17.05
N THR A 307 -13.77 3.62 18.08
CA THR A 307 -13.33 4.97 18.43
C THR A 307 -11.84 5.19 18.19
N ILE A 308 -11.19 4.36 17.36
CA ILE A 308 -9.75 4.50 17.09
C ILE A 308 -9.40 5.74 16.28
N GLY A 309 -10.36 6.31 15.56
CA GLY A 309 -10.16 7.41 14.63
C GLY A 309 -10.91 8.68 15.02
N ALA A 310 -10.40 9.82 14.57
CA ALA A 310 -11.07 11.11 14.61
C ALA A 310 -10.71 11.92 13.36
N ASN A 311 -11.59 12.87 13.00
CA ASN A 311 -11.30 13.78 11.90
C ASN A 311 -10.07 14.64 12.23
N ARG A 312 -9.04 14.60 11.39
CA ARG A 312 -7.72 15.19 11.67
C ARG A 312 -7.74 16.72 11.69
N ARG A 313 -8.80 17.33 11.18
CA ARG A 313 -8.86 18.75 10.92
C ARG A 313 -9.23 19.61 12.12
N ASN A 314 -9.66 19.06 13.27
CA ASN A 314 -9.85 19.82 14.52
C ASN A 314 -10.01 18.90 15.76
N PRO A 315 -9.18 19.06 16.81
CA PRO A 315 -9.45 18.45 18.12
C PRO A 315 -10.82 18.93 18.66
N GLY A 316 -11.75 17.99 18.90
CA GLY A 316 -13.10 18.30 19.43
C GLY A 316 -14.17 18.67 18.40
N SER A 317 -13.95 18.41 17.11
CA SER A 317 -14.88 18.82 16.04
C SER A 317 -16.09 17.89 15.87
N THR A 318 -17.19 18.47 15.40
CA THR A 318 -18.44 17.83 14.95
C THR A 318 -18.37 17.29 13.51
N GLU A 319 -17.22 17.36 12.86
CA GLU A 319 -17.04 16.87 11.49
C GLU A 319 -17.28 15.35 11.42
N PRO A 320 -17.79 14.86 10.28
CA PRO A 320 -18.18 13.46 10.17
C PRO A 320 -17.02 12.50 10.41
N TYR A 321 -17.37 11.33 10.95
CA TYR A 321 -16.51 10.15 11.01
C TYR A 321 -17.41 8.91 10.89
N ASP A 322 -17.26 8.16 9.80
CA ASP A 322 -17.83 6.82 9.67
C ASP A 322 -17.08 5.85 10.58
N ASN A 323 -17.56 5.75 11.81
CA ASN A 323 -16.98 4.93 12.85
C ASN A 323 -17.38 3.45 12.77
N ALA A 324 -18.00 3.00 11.68
CA ALA A 324 -18.39 1.61 11.51
C ALA A 324 -17.17 0.68 11.43
N VAL A 325 -17.31 -0.51 12.02
CA VAL A 325 -16.43 -1.66 11.79
C VAL A 325 -17.26 -2.78 11.20
N ASP A 326 -17.06 -3.02 9.91
CA ASP A 326 -17.69 -4.12 9.19
C ASP A 326 -16.82 -5.36 9.28
N VAL A 327 -17.44 -6.50 9.60
CA VAL A 327 -16.77 -7.78 9.77
C VAL A 327 -17.44 -8.83 8.90
N LEU A 328 -16.71 -9.34 7.92
CA LEU A 328 -17.08 -10.55 7.20
C LEU A 328 -16.33 -11.73 7.81
N ARG A 329 -17.09 -12.67 8.38
CA ARG A 329 -16.61 -13.92 8.93
C ARG A 329 -16.78 -15.04 7.90
N ILE A 330 -15.70 -15.76 7.62
CA ILE A 330 -15.65 -16.90 6.70
C ILE A 330 -15.17 -18.10 7.51
N VAL A 331 -16.02 -19.10 7.75
CA VAL A 331 -15.67 -20.27 8.59
C VAL A 331 -15.87 -21.54 7.78
N SER A 332 -14.90 -22.44 7.77
CA SER A 332 -15.06 -23.75 7.14
C SER A 332 -16.18 -24.54 7.81
N THR A 333 -16.88 -25.38 7.05
CA THR A 333 -18.00 -26.17 7.60
C THR A 333 -17.58 -27.17 8.70
N ASP A 334 -16.29 -27.51 8.76
CA ASP A 334 -15.70 -28.32 9.84
C ASP A 334 -15.15 -27.49 11.02
N GLU A 335 -15.29 -26.16 10.95
CA GLU A 335 -14.85 -25.17 11.94
C GLU A 335 -13.35 -25.19 12.28
N LYS A 336 -12.52 -25.79 11.41
CA LYS A 336 -11.06 -25.87 11.59
C LYS A 336 -10.29 -24.69 11.01
N LYS A 337 -10.93 -23.87 10.17
CA LYS A 337 -10.31 -22.72 9.50
C LYS A 337 -11.27 -21.55 9.47
N GLN A 338 -10.73 -20.36 9.72
CA GLN A 338 -11.48 -19.12 9.65
C GLN A 338 -10.68 -18.02 8.96
N ALA A 339 -11.37 -17.17 8.22
CA ALA A 339 -10.87 -15.85 7.85
C ALA A 339 -11.83 -14.78 8.37
N VAL A 340 -11.28 -13.65 8.78
CA VAL A 340 -12.04 -12.49 9.26
C VAL A 340 -11.57 -11.28 8.48
N LEU A 341 -12.41 -10.72 7.62
CA LEU A 341 -12.14 -9.46 6.94
C LEU A 341 -12.76 -8.32 7.74
N VAL A 342 -11.92 -7.39 8.17
CA VAL A 342 -12.27 -6.23 8.98
C VAL A 342 -12.15 -4.98 8.13
N LEU A 343 -13.22 -4.19 8.03
CA LEU A 343 -13.24 -2.92 7.30
C LEU A 343 -13.61 -1.76 8.24
N THR A 344 -12.74 -0.77 8.31
CA THR A 344 -12.99 0.53 8.97
C THR A 344 -12.09 1.61 8.36
N GLY A 345 -12.46 2.87 8.47
CA GLY A 345 -11.71 3.99 7.88
C GLY A 345 -10.90 4.77 8.90
N CYS A 346 -9.59 4.53 9.00
CA CYS A 346 -8.67 5.31 9.84
C CYS A 346 -7.25 5.26 9.26
N HIS A 347 -6.51 6.36 9.14
CA HIS A 347 -5.16 6.32 8.54
C HIS A 347 -4.12 5.58 9.41
N PRO A 348 -3.31 4.66 8.89
CA PRO A 348 -2.16 4.09 9.62
C PRO A 348 -0.92 5.00 9.49
N VAL A 349 -0.98 6.16 10.14
CA VAL A 349 0.01 7.26 10.01
C VAL A 349 0.81 7.58 11.27
N PHE A 350 0.38 7.13 12.45
CA PHE A 350 1.10 7.44 13.69
C PHE A 350 2.36 6.58 13.80
N GLY A 351 3.49 7.27 13.71
CA GLY A 351 4.82 6.72 13.93
C GLY A 351 5.21 6.93 15.38
N THR A 352 5.57 5.84 16.05
CA THR A 352 6.02 5.92 17.43
C THR A 352 7.41 6.56 17.48
N LYS A 353 7.64 7.41 18.48
CA LYS A 353 8.90 8.16 18.67
C LYS A 353 10.15 7.26 18.56
N GLY A 354 11.25 7.82 18.06
CA GLY A 354 12.55 7.14 18.01
C GLY A 354 12.67 6.18 16.82
N ILE A 355 13.20 4.97 17.07
CA ILE A 355 13.56 4.02 16.00
C ILE A 355 12.37 3.55 15.16
N ARG A 356 11.16 3.48 15.77
CA ARG A 356 9.92 3.03 15.11
C ARG A 356 9.47 3.94 13.98
N HIS A 357 9.92 5.19 14.01
CA HIS A 357 9.76 6.11 12.90
C HIS A 357 10.42 5.65 11.60
N PHE A 358 11.42 4.77 11.71
CA PHE A 358 12.21 4.19 10.62
C PHE A 358 12.03 2.67 10.47
N THR A 359 11.14 2.04 11.24
CA THR A 359 10.89 0.58 11.13
C THR A 359 9.88 0.27 10.04
N ILE A 360 10.08 -0.84 9.33
CA ILE A 360 9.07 -1.43 8.45
C ILE A 360 7.93 -2.01 9.30
N SER A 361 6.69 -1.56 9.11
CA SER A 361 5.53 -1.94 9.91
C SER A 361 4.22 -1.77 9.14
N SER A 362 3.29 -2.70 9.34
CA SER A 362 1.89 -2.58 8.91
C SER A 362 1.04 -1.68 9.81
N ASN A 363 1.63 -1.09 10.86
CA ASN A 363 1.03 -0.18 11.84
C ASN A 363 -0.12 -0.84 12.63
N TYR A 364 -1.10 -0.07 13.12
CA TYR A 364 -2.22 -0.60 13.91
C TYR A 364 -3.00 -1.75 13.22
N PRO A 365 -3.12 -1.82 11.86
CA PRO A 365 -3.67 -3.00 11.19
C PRO A 365 -2.97 -4.30 11.57
N GLY A 366 -1.64 -4.29 11.69
CA GLY A 366 -0.87 -5.46 12.10
C GLY A 366 -1.21 -5.91 13.51
N PHE A 367 -1.15 -4.99 14.47
CA PHE A 367 -1.53 -5.26 15.86
C PHE A 367 -2.95 -5.78 15.99
N MET A 368 -3.89 -5.21 15.23
CA MET A 368 -5.28 -5.71 15.19
C MET A 368 -5.32 -7.15 14.72
N ARG A 369 -4.68 -7.48 13.58
CA ARG A 369 -4.69 -8.84 13.05
C ARG A 369 -4.09 -9.81 14.04
N SER A 370 -2.91 -9.50 14.58
CA SER A 370 -2.24 -10.35 15.56
C SER A 370 -3.12 -10.61 16.78
N ALA A 371 -3.77 -9.57 17.32
CA ALA A 371 -4.68 -9.71 18.45
C ALA A 371 -5.95 -10.52 18.11
N VAL A 372 -6.56 -10.34 16.94
CA VAL A 372 -7.72 -11.14 16.51
C VAL A 372 -7.33 -12.61 16.32
N GLU A 373 -6.20 -12.88 15.67
CA GLU A 373 -5.72 -14.24 15.40
C GLU A 373 -5.36 -14.97 16.69
N LYS A 374 -4.68 -14.30 17.62
CA LYS A 374 -4.29 -14.87 18.91
C LYS A 374 -5.47 -15.22 19.81
N ASN A 375 -6.56 -14.45 19.74
CA ASN A 375 -7.73 -14.61 20.60
C ASN A 375 -8.84 -15.48 19.97
N ALA A 376 -8.64 -15.97 18.74
CA ALA A 376 -9.65 -16.77 18.04
C ALA A 376 -9.64 -18.24 18.51
N ALA A 377 -10.82 -18.79 18.76
CA ALA A 377 -10.98 -20.22 19.07
C ALA A 377 -10.70 -21.13 17.87
N THR A 378 -11.06 -20.68 16.66
CA THR A 378 -10.74 -21.34 15.39
C THR A 378 -9.47 -20.72 14.81
N PRO A 379 -8.52 -21.52 14.27
CA PRO A 379 -7.38 -21.00 13.53
C PRO A 379 -7.81 -19.96 12.49
N THR A 380 -7.39 -18.70 12.68
CA THR A 380 -7.92 -17.54 11.96
C THR A 380 -6.83 -16.84 11.15
N MET A 381 -7.18 -16.41 9.94
CA MET A 381 -6.45 -15.40 9.17
C MET A 381 -7.27 -14.09 9.16
N ALA A 382 -6.78 -13.05 9.82
CA ALA A 382 -7.42 -11.74 9.81
C ALA A 382 -6.97 -10.92 8.59
N LEU A 383 -7.86 -10.16 7.97
CA LEU A 383 -7.55 -9.20 6.91
C LEU A 383 -8.02 -7.82 7.34
N PHE A 384 -7.24 -6.80 7.03
CA PHE A 384 -7.66 -5.41 7.20
C PHE A 384 -7.93 -4.80 5.83
N MET A 385 -9.12 -4.23 5.66
CA MET A 385 -9.54 -3.50 4.47
C MET A 385 -9.77 -2.04 4.84
N GLN A 386 -9.06 -1.13 4.18
CA GLN A 386 -9.15 0.27 4.52
C GLN A 386 -10.45 0.90 3.98
N GLY A 387 -11.21 1.51 4.89
CA GLY A 387 -12.42 2.27 4.60
C GLY A 387 -12.13 3.65 4.00
N CYS A 388 -13.14 4.53 4.01
CA CYS A 388 -12.97 5.92 3.60
C CYS A 388 -12.32 6.73 4.74
N ALA A 389 -10.99 6.82 4.70
CA ALA A 389 -10.18 7.41 5.77
C ALA A 389 -9.47 8.72 5.39
N GLY A 390 -9.69 9.27 4.19
CA GLY A 390 -8.98 10.42 3.62
C GLY A 390 -8.75 11.60 4.58
N ASP A 391 -9.62 11.80 5.55
CA ASP A 391 -9.56 12.87 6.54
C ASP A 391 -9.54 12.37 8.01
N ILE A 392 -9.40 11.06 8.24
CA ILE A 392 -9.44 10.42 9.57
C ILE A 392 -8.05 9.96 10.01
N ASN A 393 -7.58 10.45 11.16
CA ASN A 393 -6.35 9.99 11.81
C ASN A 393 -6.66 9.20 13.08
N PRO A 394 -5.73 8.33 13.52
CA PRO A 394 -5.89 7.62 14.77
C PRO A 394 -5.76 8.58 15.96
N VAL A 395 -6.35 8.22 17.10
CA VAL A 395 -6.28 9.02 18.34
C VAL A 395 -5.29 8.47 19.37
N ASP A 396 -4.75 7.27 19.14
CA ASP A 396 -3.75 6.63 20.01
C ASP A 396 -2.60 6.04 19.18
N GLU A 397 -1.52 5.65 19.88
CA GLU A 397 -0.40 4.88 19.32
C GLU A 397 -0.86 3.57 18.64
N PRO A 398 -0.08 3.03 17.68
CA PRO A 398 -0.48 1.88 16.87
C PRO A 398 -0.89 0.63 17.67
N GLU A 399 -0.18 0.28 18.75
CA GLU A 399 -0.54 -0.85 19.61
C GLU A 399 -1.92 -0.68 20.24
N VAL A 400 -2.19 0.53 20.73
CA VAL A 400 -3.40 0.86 21.46
C VAL A 400 -4.58 0.89 20.49
N SER A 401 -4.41 1.55 19.35
CA SER A 401 -5.41 1.56 18.28
C SER A 401 -5.70 0.15 17.77
N GLY A 402 -4.66 -0.67 17.56
CA GLY A 402 -4.78 -2.04 17.10
C GLY A 402 -5.51 -2.94 18.10
N ALA A 403 -5.17 -2.83 19.40
CA ALA A 403 -5.83 -3.57 20.46
C ALA A 403 -7.30 -3.15 20.64
N LYS A 404 -7.60 -1.84 20.60
CA LYS A 404 -8.99 -1.33 20.64
C LYS A 404 -9.82 -1.88 19.48
N LEU A 405 -9.30 -1.79 18.25
CA LEU A 405 -9.99 -2.29 17.07
C LEU A 405 -10.19 -3.81 17.14
N ALA A 406 -9.19 -4.57 17.59
CA ALA A 406 -9.34 -6.01 17.79
C ALA A 406 -10.44 -6.32 18.82
N GLY A 407 -10.51 -5.57 19.93
CA GLY A 407 -11.57 -5.68 20.91
C GLY A 407 -12.96 -5.44 20.31
N ASP A 408 -13.10 -4.41 19.46
CA ASP A 408 -14.37 -4.11 18.78
C ASP A 408 -14.75 -5.19 17.76
N VAL A 409 -13.78 -5.74 17.03
CA VAL A 409 -13.98 -6.89 16.13
C VAL A 409 -14.44 -8.13 16.90
N MET A 410 -13.80 -8.44 18.03
CA MET A 410 -14.19 -9.58 18.87
C MET A 410 -15.61 -9.42 19.44
N LYS A 411 -16.02 -8.19 19.81
CA LYS A 411 -17.42 -7.92 20.17
C LYS A 411 -18.37 -8.29 19.04
N VAL A 412 -18.09 -7.86 17.80
CA VAL A 412 -18.92 -8.21 16.63
C VAL A 412 -18.97 -9.72 16.41
N LEU A 413 -17.82 -10.41 16.46
CA LEU A 413 -17.73 -11.86 16.27
C LEU A 413 -18.49 -12.67 17.33
N ASN A 414 -18.67 -12.11 18.54
CA ASN A 414 -19.40 -12.71 19.65
C ASN A 414 -20.90 -12.37 19.66
N THR A 415 -21.38 -11.54 18.75
CA THR A 415 -22.83 -11.29 18.55
C THR A 415 -23.44 -12.26 17.54
N SER A 416 -24.77 -12.31 17.47
CA SER A 416 -25.47 -13.00 16.39
C SER A 416 -25.26 -12.23 15.07
N MET A 417 -24.33 -12.73 14.25
CA MET A 417 -24.06 -12.19 12.91
C MET A 417 -25.11 -12.66 11.91
N THR A 418 -25.34 -11.88 10.85
CA THR A 418 -26.27 -12.27 9.78
C THR A 418 -25.57 -13.23 8.82
N GLU A 419 -26.06 -14.48 8.71
CA GLU A 419 -25.56 -15.43 7.73
C GLU A 419 -25.89 -14.97 6.31
N LEU A 420 -24.90 -15.04 5.41
CA LEU A 420 -25.08 -14.63 4.01
C LEU A 420 -25.59 -15.80 3.17
N SER A 421 -26.50 -15.50 2.24
CA SER A 421 -27.03 -16.43 1.25
C SER A 421 -27.35 -15.72 -0.07
N GLY A 422 -27.47 -16.47 -1.17
CA GLY A 422 -27.70 -15.90 -2.51
C GLY A 422 -26.44 -15.88 -3.38
N GLY A 423 -26.57 -15.30 -4.58
CA GLY A 423 -25.54 -15.33 -5.61
C GLY A 423 -24.33 -14.43 -5.36
N ILE A 424 -23.38 -14.48 -6.28
CA ILE A 424 -22.25 -13.54 -6.35
C ILE A 424 -22.36 -12.78 -7.67
N ASP A 425 -22.19 -11.47 -7.60
CA ASP A 425 -22.17 -10.57 -8.75
C ASP A 425 -21.06 -9.52 -8.56
N PHE A 426 -20.50 -9.02 -9.65
CA PHE A 426 -19.41 -8.05 -9.60
C PHE A 426 -19.43 -7.12 -10.80
N LYS A 427 -18.94 -5.90 -10.60
CA LYS A 427 -18.88 -4.88 -11.64
C LYS A 427 -17.74 -3.90 -11.39
N MET A 428 -17.12 -3.45 -12.47
CA MET A 428 -16.14 -2.36 -12.46
C MET A 428 -16.64 -1.23 -13.35
N ASP A 429 -16.54 0.01 -12.87
CA ASP A 429 -16.88 1.22 -13.61
C ASP A 429 -15.81 2.29 -13.38
N SER A 430 -15.80 3.27 -14.27
CA SER A 430 -14.94 4.44 -14.17
C SER A 430 -15.74 5.72 -14.36
N LEU A 431 -15.49 6.69 -13.49
CA LEU A 431 -15.97 8.05 -13.61
C LEU A 431 -14.81 8.93 -14.03
N LEU A 432 -14.87 9.49 -15.24
CA LEU A 432 -13.85 10.36 -15.79
C LEU A 432 -14.13 11.81 -15.40
N ILE A 433 -13.27 12.40 -14.56
CA ILE A 433 -13.39 13.80 -14.16
C ILE A 433 -12.51 14.66 -15.07
N PRO A 434 -13.08 15.61 -15.85
CA PRO A 434 -12.29 16.51 -16.68
C PRO A 434 -11.27 17.30 -15.87
N THR A 435 -10.08 17.50 -16.42
CA THR A 435 -9.04 18.33 -15.81
C THR A 435 -9.15 19.78 -16.27
N ASN A 436 -8.68 20.70 -15.42
CA ASN A 436 -8.55 22.12 -15.73
C ASN A 436 -7.13 22.60 -15.35
N PRO A 437 -6.10 22.22 -16.13
CA PRO A 437 -4.71 22.51 -15.81
C PRO A 437 -4.37 23.99 -16.00
N MET A 438 -3.36 24.47 -15.26
CA MET A 438 -2.77 25.79 -15.47
C MET A 438 -2.17 25.92 -16.88
N SER A 439 -2.25 27.12 -17.44
CA SER A 439 -1.55 27.51 -18.66
C SER A 439 -0.03 27.48 -18.49
N ILE A 440 0.71 27.48 -19.61
CA ILE A 440 2.18 27.48 -19.59
C ILE A 440 2.71 28.69 -18.82
N SER A 441 2.15 29.89 -19.06
CA SER A 441 2.59 31.12 -18.38
C SER A 441 2.33 31.09 -16.88
N GLU A 442 1.18 30.58 -16.44
CA GLU A 442 0.87 30.42 -15.01
C GLU A 442 1.82 29.43 -14.33
N LEU A 443 2.17 28.34 -15.02
CA LEU A 443 3.13 27.35 -14.51
C LEU A 443 4.54 27.92 -14.41
N GLU A 444 4.99 28.70 -15.41
CA GLU A 444 6.31 29.35 -15.39
C GLU A 444 6.42 30.37 -14.25
N GLU A 445 5.38 31.17 -14.02
CA GLU A 445 5.30 32.12 -12.90
C GLU A 445 5.30 31.38 -11.55
N PHE A 446 4.45 30.36 -11.40
CA PHE A 446 4.37 29.53 -10.20
C PHE A 446 5.71 28.88 -9.88
N ARG A 447 6.38 28.34 -10.90
CA ARG A 447 7.71 27.74 -10.78
C ARG A 447 8.74 28.78 -10.34
N ALA A 448 8.80 29.94 -11.01
CA ALA A 448 9.78 30.99 -10.71
C ALA A 448 9.61 31.51 -9.27
N LYS A 449 8.37 31.70 -8.82
CA LYS A 449 8.04 32.07 -7.45
C LYS A 449 8.58 31.06 -6.44
N ASN A 450 8.37 29.77 -6.67
CA ASN A 450 8.83 28.73 -5.74
C ASN A 450 10.36 28.52 -5.77
N VAL A 451 11.01 28.67 -6.93
CA VAL A 451 12.48 28.70 -7.00
C VAL A 451 13.06 29.81 -6.13
N ALA A 452 12.43 30.99 -6.11
CA ALA A 452 12.89 32.13 -5.33
C ALA A 452 12.78 31.93 -3.80
N LEU A 453 11.96 30.97 -3.33
CA LEU A 453 11.83 30.64 -1.91
C LEU A 453 13.00 29.80 -1.37
N GLY A 454 13.79 29.18 -2.25
CA GLY A 454 14.95 28.38 -1.86
C GLY A 454 14.63 26.92 -1.48
N PRO A 455 15.61 26.20 -0.92
CA PRO A 455 15.53 24.75 -0.71
C PRO A 455 14.74 24.39 0.55
N GLU A 456 13.41 24.40 0.45
CA GLU A 456 12.47 23.91 1.46
C GLU A 456 11.57 22.82 0.86
N MET A 457 10.92 22.03 1.73
CA MET A 457 10.11 20.87 1.30
C MET A 457 9.01 21.26 0.31
N GLU A 458 8.18 22.24 0.64
CA GLU A 458 7.04 22.66 -0.17
C GLU A 458 7.46 23.39 -1.45
N PRO A 459 8.39 24.38 -1.43
CA PRO A 459 8.89 25.00 -2.65
C PRO A 459 9.53 24.02 -3.62
N GLU A 460 10.34 23.07 -3.14
CA GLU A 460 10.96 22.06 -4.02
C GLU A 460 9.92 21.13 -4.65
N ARG A 461 8.91 20.71 -3.89
CA ARG A 461 7.76 19.97 -4.42
C ARG A 461 7.06 20.78 -5.50
N ASP A 462 6.78 22.05 -5.23
CA ASP A 462 6.02 22.91 -6.12
C ASP A 462 6.78 23.17 -7.42
N VAL A 463 8.10 23.34 -7.37
CA VAL A 463 8.96 23.38 -8.56
C VAL A 463 8.91 22.05 -9.32
N ALA A 464 9.05 20.91 -8.63
CA ALA A 464 9.01 19.59 -9.26
C ALA A 464 7.64 19.28 -9.90
N TRP A 465 6.54 19.72 -9.26
CA TRP A 465 5.19 19.65 -9.79
C TRP A 465 5.03 20.53 -11.04
N ALA A 466 5.51 21.77 -11.00
CA ALA A 466 5.45 22.67 -12.15
C ALA A 466 6.27 22.13 -13.33
N ASP A 467 7.47 21.61 -13.07
CA ASP A 467 8.31 20.95 -14.08
C ASP A 467 7.60 19.75 -14.72
N LEU A 468 6.87 18.96 -13.91
CA LEU A 468 6.06 17.86 -14.42
C LEU A 468 4.95 18.37 -15.35
N MET A 469 4.19 19.38 -14.93
CA MET A 469 3.11 19.95 -15.75
C MET A 469 3.63 20.59 -17.05
N LEU A 470 4.74 21.33 -16.99
CA LEU A 470 5.39 21.90 -18.16
C LEU A 470 5.88 20.81 -19.12
N SER A 471 6.40 19.69 -18.60
CA SER A 471 6.77 18.54 -19.43
C SER A 471 5.57 17.92 -20.14
N TYR A 472 4.42 17.85 -19.47
CA TYR A 472 3.18 17.37 -20.08
C TYR A 472 2.64 18.30 -21.16
N HIS A 473 2.76 19.62 -21.00
CA HIS A 473 2.44 20.57 -22.06
C HIS A 473 3.37 20.38 -23.26
N ARG A 474 4.68 20.38 -23.03
CA ARG A 474 5.70 20.22 -24.09
C ARG A 474 5.52 18.93 -24.88
N ASP A 475 5.23 17.83 -24.20
CA ASP A 475 5.12 16.51 -24.82
C ASP A 475 3.68 16.22 -25.32
N ASN A 476 2.74 17.17 -25.18
CA ASN A 476 1.31 17.01 -25.48
C ASN A 476 0.67 15.79 -24.77
N LYS A 477 1.02 15.61 -23.49
CA LYS A 477 0.62 14.49 -22.62
C LYS A 477 -0.17 14.91 -21.39
N MET A 478 -0.65 16.15 -21.33
CA MET A 478 -1.47 16.62 -20.21
C MET A 478 -2.70 15.72 -20.02
N PRO A 479 -2.89 15.11 -18.83
CA PRO A 479 -4.03 14.23 -18.61
C PRO A 479 -5.34 15.00 -18.82
N LYS A 480 -6.20 14.52 -19.71
CA LYS A 480 -7.54 15.12 -19.96
C LYS A 480 -8.55 14.79 -18.86
N TYR A 481 -8.33 13.69 -18.16
CA TYR A 481 -9.23 13.18 -17.13
C TYR A 481 -8.46 12.66 -15.92
N MET A 482 -9.08 12.77 -14.75
CA MET A 482 -8.72 12.07 -13.52
C MET A 482 -9.77 10.98 -13.27
N PRO A 483 -9.46 9.70 -13.57
CA PRO A 483 -10.43 8.62 -13.40
C PRO A 483 -10.66 8.32 -11.92
N ILE A 484 -11.89 7.99 -11.56
CA ILE A 484 -12.25 7.38 -10.29
C ILE A 484 -12.80 6.00 -10.63
N TYR A 485 -12.12 4.95 -10.15
CA TYR A 485 -12.54 3.58 -10.33
C TYR A 485 -13.49 3.18 -9.20
N ILE A 486 -14.62 2.59 -9.57
CA ILE A 486 -15.66 2.13 -8.66
C ILE A 486 -15.91 0.65 -8.97
N GLN A 487 -15.64 -0.21 -7.99
CA GLN A 487 -15.86 -1.63 -8.09
C GLN A 487 -16.95 -2.04 -7.11
N THR A 488 -17.89 -2.86 -7.55
CA THR A 488 -18.90 -3.45 -6.67
C THR A 488 -18.73 -4.96 -6.66
N LEU A 489 -18.71 -5.55 -5.46
CA LEU A 489 -18.82 -6.99 -5.25
C LEU A 489 -20.08 -7.25 -4.40
N ASN A 490 -21.01 -8.01 -4.94
CA ASN A 490 -22.19 -8.51 -4.25
C ASN A 490 -21.93 -9.97 -3.85
N ILE A 491 -21.99 -10.28 -2.56
CA ILE A 491 -21.82 -11.64 -2.02
C ILE A 491 -23.03 -11.94 -1.15
N GLY A 492 -23.98 -12.69 -1.70
CA GLY A 492 -25.29 -12.85 -1.10
C GLY A 492 -25.97 -11.49 -0.92
N GLN A 493 -26.34 -11.16 0.32
CA GLN A 493 -26.96 -9.86 0.64
C GLN A 493 -25.95 -8.75 1.00
N TRP A 494 -24.65 -9.07 1.09
CA TRP A 494 -23.61 -8.10 1.39
C TRP A 494 -23.10 -7.44 0.10
N LYS A 495 -23.08 -6.10 0.09
CA LYS A 495 -22.55 -5.27 -1.00
C LYS A 495 -21.28 -4.57 -0.52
N LEU A 496 -20.17 -4.83 -1.19
CA LEU A 496 -18.92 -4.10 -1.02
C LEU A 496 -18.71 -3.16 -2.20
N ILE A 497 -18.57 -1.87 -1.93
CA ILE A 497 -18.18 -0.85 -2.90
C ILE A 497 -16.73 -0.46 -2.63
N GLY A 498 -15.83 -0.82 -3.53
CA GLY A 498 -14.43 -0.39 -3.52
C GLY A 498 -14.22 0.83 -4.41
N MET A 499 -13.57 1.86 -3.89
CA MET A 499 -13.25 3.08 -4.61
C MET A 499 -11.74 3.32 -4.65
N SER A 500 -11.23 3.74 -5.80
CA SER A 500 -9.86 4.27 -5.90
C SER A 500 -9.70 5.55 -5.09
N ARG A 501 -8.43 5.92 -4.81
CA ARG A 501 -8.00 7.15 -4.11
C ARG A 501 -8.15 7.07 -2.58
N GLU A 502 -7.57 8.04 -1.88
CA GLU A 502 -7.79 8.26 -0.46
C GLU A 502 -9.14 8.96 -0.26
N VAL A 503 -10.20 8.17 -0.17
CA VAL A 503 -11.57 8.68 -0.10
C VAL A 503 -11.87 9.21 1.31
N VAL A 504 -12.34 10.46 1.41
CA VAL A 504 -12.76 11.06 2.69
C VAL A 504 -14.07 10.43 3.20
N THR A 505 -14.31 10.51 4.51
CA THR A 505 -15.32 9.71 5.20
C THR A 505 -16.76 9.91 4.71
N GLU A 506 -17.10 11.10 4.20
CA GLU A 506 -18.47 11.43 3.76
C GLU A 506 -18.97 10.60 2.60
N TYR A 507 -18.08 10.07 1.75
CA TYR A 507 -18.48 9.19 0.66
C TYR A 507 -19.12 7.91 1.21
N SER A 508 -18.52 7.30 2.23
CA SER A 508 -19.08 6.11 2.86
C SER A 508 -20.45 6.39 3.47
N LEU A 509 -20.58 7.50 4.20
CA LEU A 509 -21.85 7.92 4.79
C LEU A 509 -22.94 8.19 3.73
N ALA A 510 -22.59 8.86 2.63
CA ALA A 510 -23.52 9.17 1.54
C ALA A 510 -23.95 7.91 0.78
N ILE A 511 -23.01 7.01 0.47
CA ILE A 511 -23.29 5.77 -0.27
C ILE A 511 -24.15 4.81 0.57
N LYS A 512 -23.86 4.66 1.87
CA LYS A 512 -24.68 3.82 2.77
C LYS A 512 -26.14 4.33 2.86
N LYS A 513 -26.39 5.63 2.70
CA LYS A 513 -27.74 6.22 2.68
C LYS A 513 -28.55 5.86 1.43
N ILE A 514 -27.92 5.42 0.33
CA ILE A 514 -28.63 4.93 -0.86
C ILE A 514 -29.43 3.65 -0.52
N TRP A 515 -28.92 2.83 0.40
CA TRP A 515 -29.56 1.58 0.83
C TRP A 515 -29.68 1.48 2.36
N PRO A 516 -30.58 2.24 2.98
CA PRO A 516 -30.76 2.23 4.44
C PRO A 516 -31.05 0.83 4.98
N GLY A 517 -30.35 0.44 6.05
CA GLY A 517 -30.52 -0.86 6.70
C GLY A 517 -30.00 -2.07 5.90
N LYS A 518 -29.41 -1.87 4.71
CA LYS A 518 -28.74 -2.95 3.97
C LYS A 518 -27.29 -3.11 4.40
N MET A 519 -26.74 -4.30 4.16
CA MET A 519 -25.34 -4.64 4.43
C MET A 519 -24.45 -4.06 3.33
N VAL A 520 -24.26 -2.74 3.33
CA VAL A 520 -23.39 -2.02 2.39
C VAL A 520 -22.13 -1.55 3.09
N SER A 521 -20.98 -1.98 2.59
CA SER A 521 -19.65 -1.57 3.02
C SER A 521 -18.96 -0.75 1.94
N VAL A 522 -18.17 0.26 2.34
CA VAL A 522 -17.48 1.14 1.40
C VAL A 522 -16.00 1.20 1.76
N ALA A 523 -15.15 0.71 0.86
CA ALA A 523 -13.71 0.75 0.99
C ALA A 523 -13.14 1.85 0.08
N GLY A 524 -12.18 2.63 0.61
CA GLY A 524 -11.31 3.47 -0.20
C GLY A 524 -10.10 2.66 -0.66
N TYR A 525 -9.09 3.32 -1.23
CA TYR A 525 -7.78 2.73 -1.49
C TYR A 525 -7.81 1.44 -2.34
N CYS A 526 -8.84 1.29 -3.19
CA CYS A 526 -9.06 0.11 -4.01
C CYS A 526 -8.54 0.31 -5.44
N ASN A 527 -7.76 -0.64 -5.94
CA ASN A 527 -7.21 -0.74 -7.30
C ASN A 527 -6.28 0.39 -7.78
N ASP A 528 -6.35 1.58 -7.18
CA ASP A 528 -5.49 2.71 -7.48
C ASP A 528 -5.54 3.72 -6.31
N VAL A 529 -4.40 4.26 -5.89
CA VAL A 529 -4.30 5.27 -4.82
C VAL A 529 -3.61 6.53 -5.37
N SER A 530 -4.20 7.13 -6.40
CA SER A 530 -3.57 8.21 -7.18
C SER A 530 -3.78 9.63 -6.66
N SER A 531 -4.62 9.84 -5.63
CA SER A 531 -4.74 11.11 -4.89
C SER A 531 -5.66 10.95 -3.68
N TYR A 532 -5.93 12.04 -2.98
CA TYR A 532 -7.17 12.18 -2.19
C TYR A 532 -8.40 12.33 -3.07
N LEU A 533 -9.55 11.87 -2.59
CA LEU A 533 -10.85 12.18 -3.17
C LEU A 533 -11.64 13.03 -2.16
N PRO A 534 -11.57 14.36 -2.25
CA PRO A 534 -12.19 15.29 -1.31
C PRO A 534 -13.70 15.46 -1.57
N VAL A 535 -14.34 16.26 -0.71
CA VAL A 535 -15.67 16.84 -0.93
C VAL A 535 -15.61 18.36 -0.93
N ALA A 536 -16.73 19.03 -1.25
CA ALA A 536 -16.82 20.50 -1.38
C ALA A 536 -16.20 21.27 -0.21
N ARG A 537 -16.45 20.87 1.06
CA ARG A 537 -15.87 21.56 2.23
C ARG A 537 -14.35 21.54 2.22
N HIS A 538 -13.75 20.44 1.79
CA HIS A 538 -12.31 20.31 1.76
C HIS A 538 -11.68 21.21 0.69
N ILE A 539 -12.30 21.23 -0.49
CA ILE A 539 -11.85 22.02 -1.64
C ILE A 539 -11.98 23.52 -1.32
N ARG A 540 -13.14 23.96 -0.79
CA ARG A 540 -13.38 25.37 -0.42
C ARG A 540 -12.41 25.87 0.64
N ALA A 541 -12.14 25.05 1.66
CA ALA A 541 -11.22 25.40 2.73
C ALA A 541 -9.75 25.23 2.36
N LYS A 542 -9.44 24.79 1.12
CA LYS A 542 -8.07 24.56 0.64
C LYS A 542 -7.29 23.65 1.58
N VAL A 543 -7.99 22.55 1.86
CA VAL A 543 -7.61 21.31 2.53
C VAL A 543 -6.17 20.85 2.28
N TYR A 544 -5.58 19.98 3.12
CA TYR A 544 -4.54 19.10 2.55
C TYR A 544 -5.20 18.16 1.54
N GLU A 545 -6.33 17.55 1.92
CA GLU A 545 -7.16 16.68 1.10
C GLU A 545 -7.77 17.42 -0.11
N GLY A 546 -8.05 18.72 0.03
CA GLY A 546 -8.72 19.54 -0.96
C GLY A 546 -7.82 20.30 -1.94
N GLU A 547 -6.60 20.69 -1.52
CA GLU A 547 -5.65 21.44 -2.37
C GLU A 547 -4.18 21.11 -2.06
N GLY A 548 -3.75 20.90 -0.82
CA GLY A 548 -2.32 20.68 -0.53
C GLY A 548 -1.74 19.38 -1.10
N SER A 549 -2.50 18.30 -1.08
CA SER A 549 -2.10 16.97 -1.58
C SER A 549 -2.01 16.90 -3.10
N TYR A 550 -2.74 17.78 -3.80
CA TYR A 550 -2.73 17.93 -5.25
C TYR A 550 -1.30 17.97 -5.83
N PHE A 551 -0.44 18.80 -5.23
CA PHE A 551 0.94 18.97 -5.66
C PHE A 551 1.77 17.71 -5.41
N TRP A 552 1.61 17.07 -4.24
CA TRP A 552 2.32 15.85 -3.86
C TRP A 552 1.99 14.66 -4.77
N TYR A 553 0.75 14.59 -5.26
CA TYR A 553 0.27 13.53 -6.14
C TYR A 553 0.55 13.79 -7.62
N GLY A 554 1.09 14.96 -7.99
CA GLY A 554 1.36 15.27 -9.40
C GLY A 554 0.09 15.49 -10.21
N MET A 555 -1.00 15.91 -9.56
CA MET A 555 -2.29 16.07 -10.21
C MET A 555 -2.30 17.30 -11.14
N PRO A 556 -3.08 17.28 -12.24
CA PRO A 556 -3.15 18.39 -13.20
C PRO A 556 -4.15 19.49 -12.81
N SER A 557 -5.24 19.18 -12.11
CA SER A 557 -6.10 20.17 -11.45
C SER A 557 -6.74 19.65 -10.16
N PRO A 558 -7.26 20.52 -9.26
CA PRO A 558 -8.15 20.10 -8.18
C PRO A 558 -9.44 19.44 -8.71
N PHE A 559 -10.16 18.73 -7.85
CA PHE A 559 -11.50 18.21 -8.17
C PHE A 559 -12.57 19.32 -8.16
N PRO A 560 -13.66 19.19 -8.93
CA PRO A 560 -14.78 20.12 -8.89
C PRO A 560 -15.56 20.00 -7.58
N LEU A 561 -16.29 21.06 -7.20
CA LEU A 561 -17.02 21.11 -5.92
C LEU A 561 -18.14 20.07 -5.80
N ASP A 562 -18.74 19.66 -6.92
CA ASP A 562 -19.84 18.70 -7.00
C ASP A 562 -19.37 17.23 -7.10
N ILE A 563 -18.09 16.96 -6.81
CA ILE A 563 -17.48 15.65 -7.01
C ILE A 563 -18.18 14.52 -6.22
N LEU A 564 -18.64 14.80 -4.99
CA LEU A 564 -19.39 13.83 -4.18
C LEU A 564 -20.67 13.41 -4.90
N ASP A 565 -21.45 14.39 -5.37
CA ASP A 565 -22.73 14.14 -6.04
C ASP A 565 -22.53 13.36 -7.33
N ARG A 566 -21.49 13.69 -8.11
CA ARG A 566 -21.16 12.95 -9.34
C ARG A 566 -20.89 11.46 -9.06
N VAL A 567 -20.15 11.16 -8.00
CA VAL A 567 -19.84 9.78 -7.60
C VAL A 567 -21.08 9.07 -7.07
N VAL A 568 -21.82 9.69 -6.14
CA VAL A 568 -23.03 9.11 -5.55
C VAL A 568 -24.09 8.84 -6.61
N ASN A 569 -24.33 9.80 -7.52
CA ASN A 569 -25.26 9.63 -8.65
C ASN A 569 -24.80 8.55 -9.61
N ARG A 570 -23.48 8.42 -9.85
CA ARG A 570 -22.95 7.33 -10.67
C ARG A 570 -23.22 5.98 -10.03
N ILE A 571 -23.07 5.87 -8.71
CA ILE A 571 -23.37 4.64 -7.95
C ILE A 571 -24.88 4.34 -8.00
N GLN A 572 -25.73 5.34 -7.77
CA GLN A 572 -27.17 5.14 -7.77
C GLN A 572 -27.73 4.76 -9.15
N SER A 573 -27.28 5.43 -10.22
CA SER A 573 -27.83 5.27 -11.59
C SER A 573 -27.49 3.93 -12.26
N LYS A 574 -26.44 3.25 -11.83
CA LYS A 574 -25.95 2.02 -12.46
C LYS A 574 -26.46 0.73 -11.80
N ALA A 575 -27.43 0.84 -10.88
CA ALA A 575 -28.04 -0.25 -10.13
C ALA A 575 -26.97 -1.26 -9.64
N TYR A 576 -25.93 -0.76 -8.97
CA TYR A 576 -24.87 -1.58 -8.37
C TYR A 576 -25.40 -2.49 -7.28
#